data_AF-W2V062-F1
#
_entry.id   AF-W2V062-F1
#
_cell.length_a   1.000
_cell.length_b   1.000
_cell.length_c   1.000
_cell.angle_alpha   90.00
_cell.angle_beta   90.00
_cell.angle_gamma   90.00
#
_symmetry.space_group_name_H-M   'P 1'
#
loop_
_entity.id
_entity.type
_entity.pdbx_description
1 polymer ?
#
loop_
_entity_poly.entity_id
_entity_poly.type
_entity_poly.pdbx_seq_one_letter_code
_entity_poly.pdbx_strand_id
1 'polypeptide(L)'
;MIILPVIVYNVLDEVIFDWYMRSYFFKEKDFERQWYIVDAKDLVLGRLASIIALRLKGKRKPYYTDSADCGDKIIVVNCDKICLTGKKMTDKKYYRHTSYPGAIKTSTPENILSGPNPTSLLRNAVKRMLSSGPLRNKIMKNLYLYVTPEHMHASQKPIPLDIASLNRKNSRL
;
A
#
# COMPACT_ATOMS: atom_id res chain seq x y z
N MET A 1 -5.74 -62.25 -12.21
CA MET A 1 -6.73 -61.33 -12.81
C MET A 1 -7.31 -60.46 -11.69
N ILE A 2 -6.63 -59.38 -11.33
CA ILE A 2 -7.24 -58.25 -10.61
C ILE A 2 -6.75 -57.03 -11.38
N ILE A 3 -7.55 -56.64 -12.37
CA ILE A 3 -7.35 -55.44 -13.17
C ILE A 3 -7.71 -54.28 -12.23
N LEU A 4 -6.76 -53.81 -11.44
CA LEU A 4 -6.89 -52.55 -10.72
C LEU A 4 -7.04 -51.44 -11.78
N PRO A 5 -8.06 -50.59 -11.68
CA PRO A 5 -8.58 -49.87 -12.83
C PRO A 5 -7.64 -48.72 -13.22
N VAL A 6 -7.03 -48.84 -14.39
CA VAL A 6 -6.37 -47.76 -15.16
C VAL A 6 -7.28 -46.50 -15.28
N ILE A 7 -8.60 -46.68 -15.11
CA ILE A 7 -9.61 -45.62 -15.17
C ILE A 7 -9.46 -44.57 -14.05
N VAL A 8 -8.98 -44.94 -12.85
CA VAL A 8 -8.83 -43.98 -11.74
C VAL A 8 -7.68 -43.00 -11.99
N TYR A 9 -6.63 -43.44 -12.68
CA TYR A 9 -5.51 -42.57 -13.06
C TYR A 9 -5.92 -41.55 -14.13
N ASN A 10 -6.69 -41.95 -15.15
CA ASN A 10 -7.13 -41.03 -16.21
C ASN A 10 -8.03 -39.89 -15.71
N VAL A 11 -8.91 -40.13 -14.73
CA VAL A 11 -9.80 -39.06 -14.20
C VAL A 11 -9.05 -38.10 -13.29
N LEU A 12 -8.12 -38.60 -12.47
CA LEU A 12 -7.25 -37.75 -11.67
C LEU A 12 -6.30 -36.96 -12.56
N ASP A 13 -5.75 -37.57 -13.61
CA ASP A 13 -4.89 -36.90 -14.58
C ASP A 13 -5.65 -35.84 -15.39
N GLU A 14 -6.90 -36.05 -15.79
CA GLU A 14 -7.71 -35.01 -16.45
C GLU A 14 -8.05 -33.83 -15.53
N VAL A 15 -8.41 -34.09 -14.26
CA VAL A 15 -8.69 -33.04 -13.27
C VAL A 15 -7.42 -32.28 -12.88
N ILE A 16 -6.29 -32.99 -12.76
CA ILE A 16 -4.96 -32.40 -12.53
C ILE A 16 -4.53 -31.60 -13.77
N PHE A 17 -4.84 -32.06 -14.98
CA PHE A 17 -4.52 -31.39 -16.25
C PHE A 17 -5.33 -30.10 -16.45
N ASP A 18 -6.63 -30.06 -16.10
CA ASP A 18 -7.43 -28.82 -16.11
C ASP A 18 -6.91 -27.79 -15.08
N TRP A 19 -6.40 -28.25 -13.92
CA TRP A 19 -5.71 -27.40 -12.94
C TRP A 19 -4.35 -26.89 -13.44
N TYR A 20 -3.62 -27.67 -14.23
CA TYR A 20 -2.30 -27.28 -14.75
C TYR A 20 -2.39 -26.27 -15.90
N MET A 21 -3.51 -26.24 -16.63
CA MET A 21 -3.72 -25.36 -17.79
C MET A 21 -4.37 -24.00 -17.43
N ARG A 22 -4.91 -23.82 -16.22
CA ARG A 22 -5.59 -22.59 -15.79
C ARG A 22 -4.83 -21.87 -14.67
N SER A 23 -4.70 -20.55 -14.80
CA SER A 23 -4.24 -19.71 -13.69
C SER A 23 -5.28 -19.68 -12.58
N TYR A 24 -4.84 -19.89 -11.34
CA TYR A 24 -5.72 -19.91 -10.18
C TYR A 24 -6.23 -18.50 -9.85
N PHE A 25 -7.56 -18.33 -9.81
CA PHE A 25 -8.21 -17.11 -9.36
C PHE A 25 -8.68 -17.25 -7.91
N PHE A 26 -8.04 -16.51 -7.01
CA PHE A 26 -8.40 -16.47 -5.58
C PHE A 26 -9.76 -15.81 -5.37
N LYS A 27 -10.56 -16.36 -4.44
CA LYS A 27 -11.81 -15.74 -4.01
C LYS A 27 -11.51 -14.73 -2.90
N GLU A 28 -12.41 -13.76 -2.71
CA GLU A 28 -12.22 -12.71 -1.70
C GLU A 28 -12.10 -13.25 -0.27
N LYS A 29 -12.68 -14.43 0.01
CA LYS A 29 -12.64 -15.08 1.33
C LYS A 29 -11.27 -15.67 1.66
N ASP A 30 -10.43 -15.90 0.66
CA ASP A 30 -9.13 -16.56 0.84
C ASP A 30 -8.03 -15.55 1.20
N PHE A 31 -8.34 -14.25 1.19
CA PHE A 31 -7.36 -13.19 1.48
C PHE A 31 -7.21 -12.93 2.97
N GLU A 32 -6.14 -13.47 3.55
CA GLU A 32 -5.71 -13.09 4.89
C GLU A 32 -5.04 -11.71 4.88
N ARG A 33 -5.54 -10.77 5.69
CA ARG A 33 -5.01 -9.41 5.77
C ARG A 33 -4.23 -9.22 7.06
N GLN A 34 -2.96 -8.88 6.93
CA GLN A 34 -2.12 -8.55 8.08
C GLN A 34 -2.17 -7.04 8.34
N TRP A 35 -1.94 -6.66 9.60
CA TRP A 35 -1.79 -5.28 10.01
C TRP A 35 -0.31 -4.99 10.20
N TYR A 36 0.14 -3.87 9.62
CA TYR A 36 1.51 -3.38 9.79
C TYR A 36 1.49 -1.99 10.41
N ILE A 37 2.47 -1.71 11.27
CA ILE A 37 2.73 -0.37 11.80
C ILE A 37 4.09 0.14 11.33
N VAL A 38 4.12 1.37 10.86
CA VAL A 38 5.32 2.04 10.35
C VAL A 38 5.48 3.38 11.06
N ASP A 39 6.66 3.62 11.63
CA ASP A 39 7.06 4.95 12.07
C ASP A 39 7.62 5.73 10.87
N ALA A 40 7.01 6.87 10.55
CA ALA A 40 7.41 7.71 9.42
C ALA A 40 8.51 8.73 9.76
N LYS A 41 8.95 8.80 11.02
CA LYS A 41 9.99 9.72 11.47
C LYS A 41 11.28 9.55 10.66
N ASP A 42 11.80 10.66 10.14
CA ASP A 42 13.07 10.76 9.41
C ASP A 42 13.15 9.88 8.14
N LEU A 43 12.00 9.38 7.67
CA LEU A 43 11.91 8.59 6.44
C LEU A 43 11.67 9.47 5.21
N VAL A 44 12.27 9.09 4.09
CA VAL A 44 12.09 9.79 2.82
C VAL A 44 10.72 9.48 2.21
N LEU A 45 9.89 10.52 2.05
CA LEU A 45 8.48 10.44 1.60
C LEU A 45 8.26 9.47 0.42
N GLY A 46 9.04 9.61 -0.64
CA GLY A 46 8.84 8.85 -1.88
C GLY A 46 9.14 7.37 -1.72
N ARG A 47 10.20 7.02 -0.99
CA ARG A 47 10.60 5.62 -0.76
C ARG A 47 9.63 4.94 0.19
N LEU A 48 9.25 5.63 1.26
CA LEU A 48 8.20 5.22 2.18
C LEU A 48 6.90 4.92 1.42
N ALA A 49 6.42 5.86 0.59
CA ALA A 49 5.17 5.71 -0.15
C ALA A 49 5.19 4.53 -1.14
N SER A 50 6.33 4.25 -1.78
CA SER A 50 6.46 3.12 -2.70
C SER A 50 6.33 1.77 -1.98
N ILE A 51 6.99 1.62 -0.83
CA ILE A 51 6.93 0.39 -0.03
C ILE A 51 5.53 0.16 0.54
N ILE A 52 4.90 1.23 1.02
CA ILE A 52 3.50 1.21 1.49
C ILE A 52 2.59 0.78 0.34
N ALA A 53 2.69 1.39 -0.84
CA ALA A 53 1.85 1.07 -1.99
C ALA A 53 1.99 -0.40 -2.44
N LEU A 54 3.21 -0.96 -2.41
CA LEU A 54 3.45 -2.37 -2.75
C LEU A 54 2.70 -3.33 -1.80
N ARG A 55 2.71 -3.03 -0.49
CA ARG A 55 2.01 -3.81 0.53
C ARG A 55 0.49 -3.61 0.47
N LEU A 56 0.03 -2.38 0.29
CA LEU A 56 -1.39 -2.08 0.07
C LEU A 56 -1.94 -2.77 -1.18
N LYS A 57 -1.11 -2.94 -2.22
CA LYS A 57 -1.50 -3.68 -3.42
C LYS A 57 -1.45 -5.20 -3.23
N GLY A 58 -0.83 -5.70 -2.16
CA GLY A 58 -0.68 -7.14 -1.92
C GLY A 58 0.39 -7.82 -2.78
N LYS A 59 1.25 -7.05 -3.46
CA LYS A 59 2.27 -7.59 -4.41
C LYS A 59 3.32 -8.50 -3.77
N ARG A 60 3.44 -8.49 -2.44
CA ARG A 60 4.35 -9.39 -1.70
C ARG A 60 3.74 -10.76 -1.40
N LYS A 61 2.44 -10.93 -1.63
CA LYS A 61 1.74 -12.18 -1.36
C LYS A 61 1.76 -13.07 -2.61
N PRO A 62 1.91 -14.39 -2.45
CA PRO A 62 1.96 -15.32 -3.58
C PRO A 62 0.61 -15.37 -4.33
N TYR A 63 -0.48 -15.06 -3.64
CA TYR A 63 -1.85 -15.07 -4.18
C TYR A 63 -2.30 -13.71 -4.76
N TYR A 64 -1.37 -12.92 -5.29
CA TYR A 64 -1.68 -11.61 -5.85
C TYR A 64 -2.55 -11.73 -7.10
N THR A 65 -3.71 -11.08 -7.08
CA THR A 65 -4.62 -10.95 -8.23
C THR A 65 -4.86 -9.48 -8.51
N ASP A 66 -4.66 -9.01 -9.75
CA ASP A 66 -4.75 -7.58 -10.09
C ASP A 66 -6.18 -7.02 -9.98
N SER A 67 -7.20 -7.86 -10.19
CA SER A 67 -8.60 -7.48 -10.11
C SER A 67 -9.15 -7.36 -8.67
N ALA A 68 -8.48 -7.95 -7.69
CA ALA A 68 -8.97 -8.10 -6.32
C ALA A 68 -8.11 -7.36 -5.28
N ASP A 69 -8.71 -6.96 -4.16
CA ASP A 69 -8.01 -6.32 -3.03
C ASP A 69 -7.45 -7.36 -2.05
N CYS A 70 -6.24 -7.84 -2.36
CA CYS A 70 -5.47 -8.80 -1.56
C CYS A 70 -4.46 -8.11 -0.59
N GLY A 71 -4.51 -6.78 -0.49
CA GLY A 71 -3.56 -5.97 0.26
C GLY A 71 -3.61 -6.13 1.78
N ASP A 72 -2.53 -5.69 2.42
CA ASP A 72 -2.47 -5.55 3.88
C ASP A 72 -2.97 -4.19 4.35
N LYS A 73 -3.30 -4.11 5.64
CA LYS A 73 -3.65 -2.85 6.30
C LYS A 73 -2.39 -2.23 6.89
N ILE A 74 -2.21 -0.94 6.66
CA ILE A 74 -0.99 -0.24 7.06
C ILE A 74 -1.37 0.97 7.89
N ILE A 75 -0.79 1.02 9.08
CA ILE A 75 -0.86 2.14 10.01
C ILE A 75 0.48 2.86 9.91
N VAL A 76 0.42 4.16 9.67
CA VAL A 76 1.60 5.02 9.68
C VAL A 76 1.43 6.06 10.78
N VAL A 77 2.44 6.16 11.65
CA VAL A 77 2.50 7.14 12.74
C VAL A 77 3.58 8.18 12.46
N ASN A 78 3.55 9.31 13.18
CA ASN A 78 4.49 10.44 12.99
C ASN A 78 4.55 10.97 11.55
N CYS A 79 3.40 11.09 10.88
CA CYS A 79 3.32 11.53 9.49
C CYS A 79 3.79 12.98 9.26
N ASP A 80 3.90 13.79 10.31
CA ASP A 80 4.46 15.15 10.30
C ASP A 80 5.99 15.17 10.14
N LYS A 81 6.69 14.13 10.63
CA LYS A 81 8.15 14.06 10.68
C LYS A 81 8.78 13.42 9.44
N ILE A 82 8.11 13.50 8.30
CA ILE A 82 8.57 12.92 7.04
C ILE A 82 9.58 13.84 6.36
N CYS A 83 10.68 13.27 5.89
CA CYS A 83 11.72 14.03 5.21
C CYS A 83 11.54 14.08 3.68
N LEU A 84 11.86 15.24 3.11
CA LEU A 84 12.04 15.46 1.69
C LEU A 84 13.51 15.84 1.43
N THR A 85 14.12 15.22 0.42
CA THR A 85 15.54 15.44 0.12
C THR A 85 15.77 16.76 -0.64
N GLY A 86 16.81 17.50 -0.28
CA GLY A 86 17.22 18.75 -0.97
C GLY A 86 16.21 19.88 -0.75
N LYS A 87 16.12 20.83 -1.68
CA LYS A 87 15.19 21.98 -1.61
C LYS A 87 13.73 21.64 -1.94
N LYS A 88 13.38 20.35 -1.99
CA LYS A 88 12.02 19.91 -2.37
C LYS A 88 10.96 20.35 -1.38
N MET A 89 11.32 20.62 -0.13
CA MET A 89 10.39 21.08 0.91
C MET A 89 9.77 22.44 0.55
N THR A 90 10.58 23.35 0.00
CA THR A 90 10.20 24.72 -0.37
C THR A 90 9.82 24.83 -1.85
N ASP A 91 10.57 24.18 -2.73
CA ASP A 91 10.49 24.46 -4.17
C ASP A 91 9.36 23.67 -4.84
N LYS A 92 8.98 22.52 -4.26
CA LYS A 92 7.94 21.67 -4.85
C LYS A 92 6.57 22.31 -4.64
N LYS A 93 5.84 22.51 -5.74
CA LYS A 93 4.49 23.08 -5.72
C LYS A 93 3.44 22.01 -5.98
N TYR A 94 2.45 21.93 -5.09
CA TYR A 94 1.23 21.15 -5.29
C TYR A 94 0.13 22.08 -5.77
N TYR A 95 -0.45 21.76 -6.92
CA TYR A 95 -1.53 22.54 -7.52
C TYR A 95 -2.87 21.86 -7.32
N ARG A 96 -3.90 22.67 -7.07
CA ARG A 96 -5.30 22.28 -7.13
C ARG A 96 -6.09 23.38 -7.81
N HIS A 97 -7.15 22.98 -8.53
CA HIS A 97 -8.00 23.88 -9.28
C HIS A 97 -9.45 23.63 -8.93
N THR A 98 -10.27 24.67 -8.86
CA THR A 98 -11.71 24.58 -8.58
C THR A 98 -12.58 24.69 -9.83
N SER A 99 -11.99 24.59 -11.02
CA SER A 99 -12.65 24.70 -12.34
C SER A 99 -13.14 26.09 -12.74
N TYR A 100 -13.00 27.10 -11.87
CA TYR A 100 -13.24 28.50 -12.21
C TYR A 100 -11.99 29.17 -12.77
N PRO A 101 -12.09 30.06 -13.79
CA PRO A 101 -10.94 30.81 -14.31
C PRO A 101 -10.17 31.53 -13.20
N GLY A 102 -8.84 31.44 -13.21
CA GLY A 102 -7.96 32.09 -12.22
C GLY A 102 -7.90 31.41 -10.84
N ALA A 103 -8.69 30.37 -10.58
CA ALA A 103 -8.79 29.75 -9.25
C ALA A 103 -7.75 28.64 -9.00
N ILE A 104 -6.50 28.85 -9.44
CA ILE A 104 -5.39 27.94 -9.14
C ILE A 104 -4.87 28.20 -7.72
N LYS A 105 -4.85 27.15 -6.90
CA LYS A 105 -4.33 27.21 -5.53
C LYS A 105 -3.06 26.37 -5.47
N THR A 106 -2.01 26.96 -4.91
CA THR A 106 -0.69 26.34 -4.80
C THR A 106 -0.32 26.15 -3.33
N SER A 107 0.31 25.03 -3.00
CA SER A 107 0.82 24.78 -1.66
C SER A 107 2.18 24.07 -1.74
N THR A 108 3.11 24.45 -0.88
CA THR A 108 4.39 23.76 -0.70
C THR A 108 4.22 22.61 0.29
N PRO A 109 5.08 21.58 0.25
CA PRO A 109 5.09 20.51 1.26
C PRO A 109 5.21 21.06 2.68
N GLU A 110 6.01 22.10 2.88
CA GLU A 110 6.13 22.80 4.16
C GLU A 110 4.78 23.33 4.66
N ASN A 111 4.05 24.06 3.82
CA ASN A 111 2.72 24.58 4.17
C ASN A 111 1.71 23.45 4.43
N ILE A 112 1.87 22.29 3.79
CA ILE A 112 0.99 21.14 4.01
C ILE A 112 1.29 20.49 5.37
N LEU A 113 2.56 20.35 5.74
CA LEU A 113 2.99 19.73 6.98
C LEU A 113 2.70 20.62 8.20
N SER A 114 2.91 21.93 8.08
CA SER A 114 2.56 22.89 9.13
C SER A 114 1.07 23.23 9.19
N GLY A 115 0.31 22.80 8.18
CA GLY A 115 -1.11 23.10 8.04
C GLY A 115 -2.02 22.17 8.86
N PRO A 116 -3.34 22.27 8.64
CA PRO A 116 -4.33 21.48 9.40
C PRO A 116 -4.30 19.98 9.08
N ASN A 117 -3.70 19.57 7.94
CA ASN A 117 -3.77 18.20 7.44
C ASN A 117 -2.40 17.68 6.94
N PRO A 118 -1.42 17.46 7.84
CA PRO A 118 -0.09 16.96 7.47
C PRO A 118 -0.13 15.57 6.81
N THR A 119 -1.09 14.72 7.19
CA THR A 119 -1.28 13.38 6.61
C THR A 119 -1.57 13.39 5.11
N SER A 120 -2.09 14.51 4.58
CA SER A 120 -2.45 14.64 3.16
C SER A 120 -1.24 14.50 2.23
N LEU A 121 -0.03 14.88 2.68
CA LEU A 121 1.19 14.78 1.89
C LEU A 121 1.51 13.31 1.56
N LEU A 122 1.55 12.46 2.58
CA LEU A 122 1.80 11.03 2.44
C LEU A 122 0.62 10.32 1.75
N ARG A 123 -0.61 10.68 2.10
CA ARG A 123 -1.83 10.17 1.45
C ARG A 123 -1.80 10.39 -0.06
N ASN A 124 -1.46 11.59 -0.50
CA ASN A 124 -1.38 11.94 -1.92
C ASN A 124 -0.21 11.24 -2.61
N ALA A 125 0.94 11.10 -1.94
CA ALA A 125 2.07 10.35 -2.47
C ALA A 125 1.71 8.88 -2.74
N VAL A 126 1.12 8.20 -1.75
CA VAL A 126 0.70 6.80 -1.87
C VAL A 126 -0.42 6.64 -2.91
N LYS A 127 -1.42 7.52 -2.90
CA LYS A 127 -2.54 7.47 -3.86
C LYS A 127 -2.05 7.54 -5.31
N ARG A 128 -1.00 8.32 -5.59
CA ARG A 128 -0.43 8.46 -6.94
C ARG A 128 0.44 7.26 -7.36
N MET A 129 0.81 6.37 -6.44
CA MET A 129 1.53 5.12 -6.74
C MET A 129 0.60 3.97 -7.11
N LEU A 130 -0.70 4.12 -6.90
CA LEU A 130 -1.72 3.10 -7.20
C LEU A 130 -2.38 3.37 -8.56
N SER A 131 -2.73 2.31 -9.28
CA SER A 131 -3.46 2.40 -10.56
C SER A 131 -4.79 3.12 -10.38
N SER A 132 -5.21 3.92 -11.36
CA SER A 132 -6.45 4.68 -11.24
C SER A 132 -7.67 3.81 -11.45
N GLY A 133 -8.62 3.87 -10.52
CA GLY A 133 -9.89 3.15 -10.66
C GLY A 133 -10.67 3.06 -9.33
N PRO A 134 -11.80 2.34 -9.32
CA PRO A 134 -12.57 2.10 -8.11
C PRO A 134 -11.79 1.25 -7.09
N LEU A 135 -10.98 0.30 -7.57
CA LEU A 135 -10.13 -0.55 -6.74
C LEU A 135 -9.14 0.28 -5.91
N ARG A 136 -8.56 1.34 -6.50
CA ARG A 136 -7.69 2.28 -5.78
C ARG A 136 -8.36 2.85 -4.54
N ASN A 137 -9.62 3.25 -4.67
CA ASN A 137 -10.35 3.85 -3.56
C ASN A 137 -10.63 2.83 -2.46
N LYS A 138 -10.85 1.55 -2.82
CA LYS A 138 -10.95 0.43 -1.86
C LYS A 138 -9.63 0.22 -1.13
N ILE A 139 -8.53 0.06 -1.87
CA ILE A 139 -7.17 -0.12 -1.33
C ILE A 139 -6.79 1.05 -0.40
N MET A 140 -7.14 2.28 -0.77
CA MET A 140 -6.80 3.47 0.02
C MET A 140 -7.48 3.48 1.41
N LYS A 141 -8.61 2.78 1.58
CA LYS A 141 -9.27 2.64 2.89
C LYS A 141 -8.46 1.77 3.87
N ASN A 142 -7.54 0.97 3.36
CA ASN A 142 -6.65 0.13 4.17
C ASN A 142 -5.42 0.90 4.70
N LEU A 143 -5.24 2.16 4.30
CA LEU A 143 -4.17 3.04 4.79
C LEU A 143 -4.68 3.97 5.90
N TYR A 144 -4.14 3.79 7.10
CA TYR A 144 -4.42 4.61 8.27
C TYR A 144 -3.20 5.50 8.56
N LEU A 145 -3.43 6.80 8.70
CA LEU A 145 -2.37 7.80 8.88
C LEU A 145 -2.64 8.61 10.16
N TYR A 146 -1.66 8.64 11.05
CA TYR A 146 -1.69 9.39 12.30
C TYR A 146 -0.54 10.40 12.34
N VAL A 147 -0.83 11.56 12.89
CA VAL A 147 0.19 12.59 13.15
C VAL A 147 0.92 12.26 14.44
N THR A 148 0.18 11.82 15.45
CA THR A 148 0.69 11.38 16.73
C THR A 148 1.35 10.00 16.63
N PRO A 149 2.20 9.65 17.62
CA PRO A 149 2.77 8.30 17.74
C PRO A 149 1.71 7.26 18.14
N GLU A 150 0.59 7.69 18.71
CA GLU A 150 -0.49 6.82 19.15
C GLU A 150 -1.49 6.51 18.05
N HIS A 151 -2.02 5.27 18.07
CA HIS A 151 -2.96 4.76 17.08
C HIS A 151 -4.10 4.00 17.77
N MET A 152 -5.33 4.13 17.25
CA MET A 152 -6.55 3.55 17.86
C MET A 152 -6.73 2.05 17.58
N HIS A 153 -5.75 1.39 16.97
CA HIS A 153 -5.86 0.02 16.44
C HIS A 153 -5.02 -1.01 17.21
N ALA A 154 -4.75 -0.75 18.49
CA ALA A 154 -3.96 -1.65 19.34
C ALA A 154 -4.53 -3.09 19.38
N SER A 155 -5.85 -3.26 19.36
CA SER A 155 -6.51 -4.58 19.40
C SER A 155 -6.19 -5.47 18.20
N GLN A 156 -5.73 -4.89 17.09
CA GLN A 156 -5.44 -5.61 15.84
C GLN A 156 -4.02 -6.20 15.80
N LYS A 157 -3.22 -6.00 16.86
CA LYS A 157 -1.83 -6.51 17.00
C LYS A 157 -0.98 -6.27 15.74
N PRO A 158 -0.74 -5.01 15.37
CA PRO A 158 0.03 -4.69 14.16
C PRO A 158 1.49 -5.14 14.27
N ILE A 159 2.01 -5.71 13.20
CA ILE A 159 3.40 -6.14 13.08
C ILE A 159 4.26 -4.90 12.78
N PRO A 160 5.32 -4.62 13.55
CA PRO A 160 6.21 -3.50 13.27
C PRO A 160 6.95 -3.75 11.96
N LEU A 161 6.90 -2.76 11.09
CA LEU A 161 7.58 -2.77 9.81
C LEU A 161 8.70 -1.74 9.81
N ASP A 162 9.91 -2.24 9.96
CA ASP A 162 11.11 -1.42 9.84
C ASP A 162 11.47 -1.19 8.36
N ILE A 163 11.33 0.05 7.92
CA ILE A 163 11.64 0.49 6.57
C ILE A 163 13.06 1.07 6.50
N ALA A 164 13.59 1.57 7.61
CA ALA A 164 14.90 2.22 7.65
C ALA A 164 16.01 1.20 7.37
N SER A 165 15.94 0.01 7.96
CA SER A 165 16.96 -1.04 7.79
C SER A 165 17.03 -1.65 6.39
N LEU A 166 15.94 -1.60 5.61
CA LEU A 166 15.90 -2.19 4.26
C LEU A 166 16.90 -1.54 3.30
N ASN A 167 17.15 -0.24 3.43
CA ASN A 167 18.07 0.48 2.58
C ASN A 167 18.58 1.75 3.26
N ARG A 168 19.89 1.98 3.22
CA ARG A 168 20.55 3.21 3.73
C ARG A 168 19.96 4.52 3.22
N LYS A 169 19.30 4.52 2.06
CA LYS A 169 18.69 5.72 1.48
C LYS A 169 17.27 5.98 1.98
N ASN A 170 16.67 5.10 2.79
CA ASN A 170 15.29 5.22 3.26
C ASN A 170 15.17 6.21 4.41
N SER A 171 16.15 6.24 5.31
CA SER A 171 16.28 7.24 6.37
C SER A 171 17.29 8.32 6.00
N ARG A 172 17.05 9.52 6.51
CA ARG A 172 18.02 10.63 6.52
C ARG A 172 18.10 11.09 7.97
N LEU A 173 19.06 10.52 8.69
CA LEU A 173 19.57 11.09 9.95
C LEU A 173 20.29 12.40 9.64
#